data_AF-A0A922NTZ2-F1
#
_entry.id   AF-A0A922NTZ2-F1
#
_cell.length_a   1.000
_cell.length_b   1.000
_cell.length_c   1.000
_cell.angle_alpha   90.00
_cell.angle_beta   90.00
_cell.angle_gamma   90.00
#
_symmetry.space_group_name_H-M   'P 1'
#
loop_
_entity.id
_entity.type
_entity.pdbx_description
1 polymer ?
#
loop_
_entity_poly.entity_id
_entity_poly.type
_entity_poly.pdbx_seq_one_letter_code
_entity_poly.pdbx_strand_id
1 'polypeptide(L)'
;MKLDYIRIYLKKGYFTELEHLLFRIIVLEKYPDDMYFSARIRKAITHMVNLIRQELGSEGYRSVEELEEIIRTVILAEEQKE
;
A
#
# COMPACT_ATOMS: atom_id res chain seq x y z
N MET A 1 1.00 10.25 -8.57
CA MET A 1 -0.11 10.90 -7.82
C MET A 1 0.37 11.11 -6.39
N LYS A 2 0.56 12.36 -5.91
CA LYS A 2 1.48 12.63 -4.77
C LYS A 2 1.31 11.67 -3.59
N LEU A 3 2.22 10.72 -3.41
CA LEU A 3 2.21 9.76 -2.29
C LEU A 3 2.23 10.50 -0.94
N ASP A 4 2.81 11.69 -0.92
CA ASP A 4 2.76 12.64 0.19
C ASP A 4 1.34 12.92 0.68
N TYR A 5 0.35 12.99 -0.22
CA TYR A 5 -1.05 13.20 0.18
C TYR A 5 -1.59 12.02 1.00
N ILE A 6 -1.22 10.79 0.65
CA ILE A 6 -1.59 9.58 1.41
C ILE A 6 -0.89 9.60 2.76
N ARG A 7 0.42 9.89 2.80
CA ARG A 7 1.18 9.99 4.05
C ARG A 7 0.64 11.08 4.98
N ILE A 8 0.28 12.25 4.45
CA ILE A 8 -0.35 13.33 5.21
C ILE A 8 -1.71 12.87 5.77
N TYR A 9 -2.51 12.17 4.96
CA TYR A 9 -3.79 11.61 5.41
C TYR A 9 -3.60 10.62 6.56
N LEU A 10 -2.66 9.68 6.42
CA LEU A 10 -2.36 8.67 7.44
C LEU A 10 -1.84 9.29 8.74
N LYS A 11 -0.91 10.24 8.66
CA LYS A 11 -0.42 10.98 9.84
C LYS A 11 -1.53 11.73 10.57
N LYS A 12 -2.44 12.38 9.84
CA LYS A 12 -3.56 13.13 10.43
C LYS A 12 -4.56 12.25 11.15
N GLY A 13 -4.69 10.98 10.76
CA GLY A 13 -5.56 10.02 11.43
C GLY A 13 -4.88 9.21 12.53
N TYR A 14 -3.63 9.53 12.91
CA TYR A 14 -2.84 8.75 13.87
C TYR A 14 -2.59 7.29 13.43
N PHE A 15 -2.55 7.05 12.12
CA PHE A 15 -2.56 5.72 11.56
C PHE A 15 -1.18 5.20 11.13
N THR A 16 -1.17 3.89 10.94
CA THR A 16 -0.18 3.01 10.32
C THR A 16 0.62 3.65 9.18
N GLU A 17 1.94 3.41 9.16
CA GLU A 17 2.82 3.74 8.02
C GLU A 17 2.27 3.12 6.71
N LEU A 18 2.52 3.76 5.57
CA LEU A 18 1.91 3.36 4.29
C LEU A 18 2.23 1.90 3.96
N GLU A 19 3.47 1.50 4.22
CA GLU A 19 4.01 0.16 4.11
C GLU A 19 3.16 -0.84 4.89
N HIS A 20 2.89 -0.56 6.16
CA HIS A 20 2.13 -1.45 7.04
C HIS A 20 0.64 -1.46 6.64
N LEU A 21 0.08 -0.36 6.13
CA LEU A 21 -1.28 -0.38 5.57
C LEU A 21 -1.37 -1.31 4.35
N LEU A 22 -0.44 -1.17 3.41
CA LEU A 22 -0.39 -2.01 2.21
C LEU A 22 -0.19 -3.49 2.59
N PHE A 23 0.71 -3.76 3.54
CA PHE A 23 0.91 -5.10 4.10
C PHE A 23 -0.40 -5.68 4.63
N ARG A 24 -1.12 -4.96 5.50
CA ARG A 24 -2.41 -5.41 6.06
C ARG A 24 -3.43 -5.71 4.96
N ILE A 25 -3.52 -4.86 3.94
CA ILE A 25 -4.47 -5.07 2.84
C ILE A 25 -4.13 -6.31 2.03
N ILE A 26 -2.85 -6.55 1.75
CA ILE A 26 -2.42 -7.74 1.01
C ILE A 26 -2.70 -9.00 1.82
N VAL A 27 -2.31 -9.03 3.11
CA VAL A 27 -2.49 -10.21 3.99
C VAL A 27 -3.96 -10.52 4.28
N LEU A 28 -4.80 -9.50 4.48
CA LEU A 28 -6.22 -9.69 4.78
C LEU A 28 -7.10 -9.77 3.53
N GLU A 29 -6.53 -9.50 2.35
CA GLU A 29 -7.21 -9.36 1.06
C GLU A 29 -8.36 -8.33 1.05
N LYS A 30 -8.44 -7.47 2.07
CA LYS A 30 -9.48 -6.45 2.22
C LYS A 30 -8.93 -5.18 2.88
N TYR A 31 -9.66 -4.10 2.72
CA TYR A 31 -9.38 -2.86 3.45
C TYR A 31 -9.62 -3.05 4.96
N PRO A 32 -8.80 -2.44 5.83
CA PRO A 32 -9.04 -2.45 7.27
C PRO A 32 -10.38 -1.78 7.61
N ASP A 33 -11.27 -2.51 8.29
CA ASP A 33 -12.60 -2.02 8.68
C ASP A 33 -12.52 -0.92 9.76
N ASP A 34 -11.41 -0.88 10.50
CA ASP A 34 -11.04 0.15 11.48
C ASP A 34 -10.66 1.50 10.85
N MET A 35 -10.65 1.61 9.51
CA MET A 35 -10.21 2.80 8.80
C MET A 35 -11.23 3.30 7.77
N TYR A 36 -11.56 4.59 7.85
CA TYR A 36 -12.32 5.27 6.79
C TYR A 36 -11.37 5.94 5.80
N PHE A 37 -11.54 5.63 4.51
CA PHE A 37 -10.78 6.24 3.40
C PHE A 37 -11.70 7.00 2.46
N SER A 38 -11.36 8.25 2.15
CA SER A 38 -12.00 8.99 1.07
C SER A 38 -11.82 8.27 -0.28
N ALA A 39 -12.73 8.51 -1.24
CA ALA A 39 -12.67 7.87 -2.55
C ALA A 39 -11.33 8.08 -3.27
N ARG A 40 -10.72 9.27 -3.12
CA ARG A 40 -9.41 9.60 -3.69
C ARG A 40 -8.29 8.78 -3.07
N ILE A 41 -8.27 8.67 -1.75
CA ILE A 41 -7.26 7.87 -1.02
C ILE A 41 -7.44 6.39 -1.34
N ARG A 42 -8.68 5.89 -1.36
CA ARG A 42 -8.97 4.50 -1.74
C ARG A 42 -8.49 4.17 -3.14
N LYS A 43 -8.70 5.06 -4.12
CA LYS A 43 -8.17 4.89 -5.48
C LYS A 43 -6.63 4.78 -5.49
N ALA A 44 -5.95 5.59 -4.68
CA ALA A 44 -4.50 5.57 -4.53
C ALA A 44 -3.99 4.23 -3.99
N ILE A 45 -4.60 3.79 -2.88
CA ILE A 45 -4.22 2.55 -2.21
C ILE A 45 -4.51 1.35 -3.11
N THR A 46 -5.69 1.29 -3.75
CA THR A 46 -6.03 0.22 -4.69
C THR A 46 -5.03 0.16 -5.85
N HIS A 47 -4.58 1.31 -6.35
CA HIS A 47 -3.56 1.35 -7.39
C HIS A 47 -2.25 0.68 -6.94
N MET A 48 -1.72 1.06 -5.77
CA MET A 48 -0.50 0.46 -5.22
C MET A 48 -0.67 -1.04 -4.92
N VAL A 49 -1.81 -1.45 -4.36
CA VAL A 49 -2.13 -2.87 -4.12
C VAL A 49 -2.10 -3.66 -5.42
N ASN A 50 -2.62 -3.10 -6.51
CA ASN A 50 -2.60 -3.76 -7.81
C ASN A 50 -1.18 -3.89 -8.36
N LEU A 51 -0.33 -2.87 -8.20
CA LEU A 51 1.09 -2.95 -8.57
C LEU A 51 1.82 -4.04 -7.78
N ILE A 52 1.62 -4.08 -6.45
CA ILE A 52 2.21 -5.13 -5.60
C ILE A 52 1.75 -6.52 -6.05
N ARG A 53 0.46 -6.70 -6.34
CA ARG A 53 -0.07 -7.97 -6.86
C ARG A 53 0.49 -8.35 -8.22
N GLN A 54 0.81 -7.38 -9.07
CA GLN A 54 1.48 -7.64 -10.35
C GLN A 54 2.89 -8.16 -10.14
N GLU A 55 3.66 -7.56 -9.21
CA GLU A 55 5.01 -8.02 -8.85
C GLU A 55 5.01 -9.41 -8.22
N LEU A 56 4.03 -9.71 -7.35
CA LEU A 56 3.88 -11.02 -6.72
C LEU A 56 3.52 -12.15 -7.70
N GLY A 57 2.92 -11.81 -8.84
CA GLY A 57 2.44 -12.79 -9.82
C GLY A 57 1.42 -13.78 -9.23
N SER A 58 1.32 -14.96 -9.84
CA SER A 58 0.38 -16.02 -9.42
C SER A 58 0.86 -16.84 -8.22
N GLU A 59 2.17 -16.81 -7.93
CA GLU A 59 2.77 -17.60 -6.86
C GLU A 59 2.69 -16.91 -5.49
N GLY A 60 2.45 -15.59 -5.46
CA GLY A 60 2.35 -14.82 -4.22
C GLY A 60 3.74 -14.49 -3.64
N TYR A 61 3.84 -14.45 -2.31
CA TYR A 61 5.10 -14.23 -1.59
C TYR A 61 5.45 -15.47 -0.76
N ARG A 62 6.75 -15.76 -0.64
CA ARG A 62 7.32 -16.93 0.05
C ARG A 62 7.73 -16.62 1.49
N SER A 63 7.93 -15.34 1.83
CA SER A 63 8.19 -14.90 3.20
C SER A 63 7.65 -13.49 3.47
N VAL A 64 7.58 -13.12 4.75
CA VAL A 64 7.17 -11.76 5.16
C VAL A 64 8.16 -10.72 4.65
N GLU A 65 9.46 -11.02 4.70
CA GLU A 65 10.53 -10.15 4.22
C GLU A 65 10.42 -9.89 2.72
N GLU A 66 10.10 -10.91 1.92
CA GLU A 66 9.87 -10.74 0.47
C GLU A 66 8.68 -9.80 0.20
N LEU A 67 7.58 -9.96 0.94
CA LEU A 67 6.43 -9.07 0.81
C LEU A 67 6.78 -7.62 1.21
N GLU A 68 7.49 -7.44 2.32
CA GLU A 68 7.95 -6.11 2.74
C GLU A 68 8.86 -5.46 1.70
N GLU A 69 9.78 -6.21 1.11
CA GLU A 69 10.69 -5.73 0.07
C GLU A 69 9.93 -5.30 -1.19
N ILE A 70 8.96 -6.10 -1.64
CA ILE A 70 8.10 -5.75 -2.79
C ILE A 70 7.30 -4.47 -2.49
N ILE A 71 6.70 -4.36 -1.31
CA ILE A 71 5.95 -3.16 -0.91
C ILE A 71 6.85 -1.93 -0.96
N ARG A 72 8.06 -1.99 -0.37
CA ARG A 72 9.02 -0.88 -0.40
C ARG A 72 9.42 -0.53 -1.83
N THR A 73 9.69 -1.54 -2.66
CA THR A 73 10.09 -1.35 -4.07
C THR A 73 9.00 -0.63 -4.86
N VAL A 74 7.74 -1.04 -4.71
CA VAL A 74 6.61 -0.37 -5.38
C VAL A 74 6.44 1.07 -4.91
N ILE A 75 6.56 1.34 -3.61
CA ILE A 75 6.48 2.71 -3.07
C ILE A 75 7.58 3.58 -3.68
N LEU A 76 8.84 3.12 -3.64
CA LEU A 76 9.99 3.87 -4.18
C LEU A 76 9.85 4.11 -5.70
N ALA A 77 9.38 3.11 -6.45
CA ALA A 77 9.16 3.24 -7.88
C ALA A 77 8.06 4.27 -8.20
N GLU A 78 7.00 4.33 -7.39
CA GLU A 78 5.95 5.33 -7.55
C GLU A 78 6.41 6.74 -7.17
N GLU A 79 7.33 6.89 -6.21
CA GLU A 79 7.93 8.19 -5.87
C GLU A 79 8.81 8.75 -7.01
N GLN A 80 9.51 7.89 -7.74
CA GLN A 80 10.42 8.31 -8.83
C GLN A 80 9.70 8.71 -10.12
N LYS A 81 8.43 8.32 -10.28
CA LYS A 81 7.59 8.71 -11.44
C LYS A 81 6.94 10.08 -11.27
N GLU A 82 7.12 10.72 -10.11
CA GLU A 82 6.65 12.06 -9.78
C GLU A 82 7.73 13.12 -9.92
#